data_AF-A0A523SML8-F1
#
_entry.id   AF-A0A523SML8-F1
#
_cell.length_a   1.000
_cell.length_b   1.000
_cell.length_c   1.000
_cell.angle_alpha   90.00
_cell.angle_beta   90.00
_cell.angle_gamma   90.00
#
_symmetry.space_group_name_H-M   'P 1'
#
loop_
_entity.id
_entity.type
_entity.pdbx_description
1 polymer ?
#
loop_
_entity_poly.entity_id
_entity_poly.type
_entity_poly.pdbx_seq_one_letter_code
_entity_poly.pdbx_strand_id
1 'polypeptide(L)'
;MKILKLSGTYLKRKAYQYLILGILCLFVFVAIFLTTDPKLPLYIDLGRYHTTRVLVMIFPLYGVLRFYRLHRAYQQGFEGEKQVTKVLSSTLSDDYFLINDVQLVAGKRSNIDHVVLGPTGIFVLETKNHSGKITCYGDSWTGIGQNPSTQARVNASRVYKVIRASGIFVSKLPWIQAVVVFANKKVELEVRKAPSKAKVLKIVELTNYITQETTRLSAQEIELMSKEILNMHECGGLNFNPTNQPTKTE
;
A
#
# COMPACT_ATOMS: atom_id res chain seq x y z
N MET A 1 -11.51 4.88 17.91
CA MET A 1 -10.22 5.41 17.40
C MET A 1 -10.45 6.71 16.65
N LYS A 2 -9.52 7.67 16.75
CA LYS A 2 -9.54 8.93 15.99
C LYS A 2 -8.81 8.77 14.66
N ILE A 3 -9.47 9.03 13.54
CA ILE A 3 -8.82 9.03 12.21
C ILE A 3 -8.42 10.46 11.87
N LEU A 4 -7.12 10.74 11.85
CA LEU A 4 -6.60 12.06 11.55
C LEU A 4 -6.41 12.32 10.05
N LYS A 5 -6.14 11.26 9.29
CA LYS A 5 -6.08 11.33 7.82
C LYS A 5 -6.75 10.11 7.21
N LEU A 6 -7.68 10.36 6.28
CA LEU A 6 -8.35 9.32 5.50
C LEU A 6 -7.41 8.71 4.45
N SER A 7 -7.70 7.47 4.02
CA SER A 7 -6.94 6.81 2.95
C SER A 7 -6.98 7.62 1.65
N GLY A 8 -5.86 7.66 0.95
CA GLY A 8 -5.75 8.35 -0.33
C GLY A 8 -6.62 7.73 -1.41
N THR A 9 -6.92 8.53 -2.45
CA THR A 9 -7.70 8.07 -3.61
C THR A 9 -6.83 7.51 -4.74
N TYR A 10 -5.50 7.47 -4.58
CA TYR A 10 -4.57 7.10 -5.64
C TYR A 10 -4.83 5.71 -6.22
N LEU A 11 -4.93 4.68 -5.37
CA LEU A 11 -5.18 3.30 -5.83
C LEU A 11 -6.54 3.18 -6.52
N LYS A 12 -7.59 3.80 -5.95
CA LYS A 12 -8.92 3.86 -6.56
C LYS A 12 -8.86 4.53 -7.93
N ARG A 13 -8.25 5.71 -8.05
CA ARG A 13 -8.11 6.45 -9.30
C ARG A 13 -7.34 5.64 -10.35
N LYS A 14 -6.24 4.98 -9.97
CA LYS A 14 -5.49 4.09 -10.87
C LYS A 14 -6.32 2.91 -11.34
N ALA A 15 -7.09 2.28 -10.46
CA ALA A 15 -8.00 1.21 -10.85
C ALA A 15 -9.02 1.70 -11.90
N TYR A 16 -9.65 2.86 -11.71
CA TYR A 16 -10.55 3.45 -12.70
C TYR A 16 -9.85 3.79 -14.02
N GLN A 17 -8.66 4.37 -13.97
CA GLN A 17 -7.88 4.68 -15.18
C GLN A 17 -7.63 3.43 -16.03
N TYR A 18 -7.19 2.34 -15.41
CA TYR A 18 -6.95 1.09 -16.13
C TYR A 18 -8.24 0.42 -16.61
N LEU A 19 -9.36 0.56 -15.89
CA LEU A 19 -10.65 0.10 -16.37
C LEU A 19 -11.07 0.85 -17.65
N ILE A 20 -10.95 2.18 -17.66
CA ILE A 20 -11.26 3.01 -18.83
C ILE A 20 -10.37 2.64 -20.02
N LEU A 21 -9.05 2.52 -19.79
CA LEU A 21 -8.12 2.09 -20.85
C LEU A 21 -8.46 0.70 -21.40
N GLY A 22 -8.84 -0.24 -20.55
CA GLY A 22 -9.32 -1.56 -20.97
C GLY A 22 -10.58 -1.50 -21.81
N ILE A 23 -11.56 -0.67 -21.43
CA ILE A 23 -12.80 -0.45 -22.19
C ILE A 23 -12.50 0.20 -23.55
N LEU A 24 -11.59 1.16 -23.62
CA LEU A 24 -11.17 1.78 -24.88
C LEU A 24 -10.49 0.75 -25.81
N CYS A 25 -9.62 -0.11 -25.27
CA CYS A 25 -9.05 -1.22 -26.04
C CYS A 25 -10.13 -2.18 -26.54
N LEU A 26 -11.13 -2.50 -25.71
CA LEU A 26 -12.24 -3.37 -26.10
C LEU A 26 -13.08 -2.72 -27.22
N PHE A 27 -13.35 -1.43 -27.11
CA PHE A 27 -14.07 -0.67 -28.15
C PHE A 27 -13.32 -0.71 -29.48
N VAL A 28 -12.01 -0.45 -29.48
CA VAL A 28 -11.17 -0.54 -30.69
C VAL A 28 -11.17 -1.96 -31.26
N PHE A 29 -11.03 -2.98 -30.40
CA PHE A 29 -11.09 -4.39 -30.83
C PHE A 29 -12.43 -4.70 -31.52
N VAL A 30 -13.55 -4.33 -30.90
CA VAL A 30 -14.90 -4.57 -31.43
C VAL A 30 -15.12 -3.78 -32.73
N ALA A 31 -14.67 -2.53 -32.82
CA ALA A 31 -14.77 -1.75 -34.04
C ALA A 31 -14.02 -2.42 -35.22
N ILE A 32 -12.80 -2.92 -34.99
CA ILE A 32 -12.05 -3.65 -36.02
C ILE A 32 -12.78 -4.96 -36.37
N PHE A 33 -13.27 -5.70 -35.38
CA PHE A 33 -14.01 -6.96 -35.57
C PHE A 33 -15.31 -6.77 -36.37
N LEU A 34 -16.10 -5.75 -36.08
CA LEU A 34 -17.36 -5.48 -36.79
C LEU A 34 -17.16 -5.18 -38.29
N THR A 35 -15.93 -4.86 -38.70
CA THR A 35 -15.60 -4.65 -40.10
C THR A 35 -15.08 -5.90 -40.81
N THR A 36 -14.86 -7.06 -40.14
CA THR A 36 -14.09 -8.19 -40.72
C THR A 36 -14.92 -9.18 -41.54
N ASP A 37 -16.16 -9.45 -41.14
CA ASP A 37 -17.00 -10.48 -41.77
C ASP A 37 -18.13 -9.81 -42.58
N PRO A 38 -18.36 -10.22 -43.84
CA PRO A 38 -19.47 -9.71 -44.66
C PRO A 38 -20.87 -9.79 -44.03
N LYS A 39 -21.06 -10.67 -43.04
CA LYS A 39 -22.32 -10.80 -42.29
C LYS A 39 -22.49 -9.74 -41.19
N LEU A 40 -21.45 -8.96 -40.89
CA LEU A 40 -21.47 -7.94 -39.84
C LEU A 40 -21.88 -6.57 -40.40
N PRO A 41 -22.55 -5.73 -39.58
CA PRO A 41 -23.20 -4.51 -40.05
C PRO A 41 -22.24 -3.43 -40.57
N LEU A 42 -20.94 -3.52 -40.26
CA LEU A 42 -19.93 -2.52 -40.63
C LEU A 42 -18.83 -3.11 -41.51
N TYR A 43 -19.11 -4.21 -42.22
CA TYR A 43 -18.12 -4.86 -43.08
C TYR A 43 -17.47 -3.88 -44.07
N ILE A 44 -16.14 -3.96 -44.18
CA ILE A 44 -15.36 -3.24 -45.18
C ILE A 44 -14.48 -4.27 -45.89
N ASP A 45 -14.65 -4.37 -47.21
CA ASP A 45 -13.77 -5.17 -48.06
C ASP A 45 -12.42 -4.46 -48.18
N LEU A 46 -11.37 -5.14 -47.68
CA LEU A 46 -9.98 -4.66 -47.71
C LEU A 46 -9.11 -5.57 -48.59
N GLY A 47 -9.71 -6.44 -49.40
CA GLY A 47 -9.02 -7.34 -50.32
C GLY A 47 -7.88 -8.12 -49.64
N ARG A 48 -6.66 -8.02 -50.19
CA ARG A 48 -5.50 -8.78 -49.71
C ARG A 48 -5.10 -8.55 -48.24
N TYR A 49 -5.64 -7.54 -47.56
CA TYR A 49 -5.26 -7.18 -46.20
C TYR A 49 -6.06 -7.89 -45.09
N HIS A 50 -6.92 -8.85 -45.41
CA HIS A 50 -7.69 -9.62 -44.40
C HIS A 50 -6.80 -10.21 -43.29
N THR A 51 -5.66 -10.82 -43.65
CA THR A 51 -4.72 -11.41 -42.69
C THR A 51 -4.09 -10.37 -41.76
N THR A 52 -3.71 -9.22 -42.31
CA THR A 52 -3.07 -8.13 -41.56
C THR A 52 -4.01 -7.58 -40.47
N ARG A 53 -5.32 -7.54 -40.74
CA ARG A 53 -6.32 -7.06 -39.77
C ARG A 53 -6.41 -7.96 -38.54
N VAL A 54 -6.35 -9.27 -38.72
CA VAL A 54 -6.36 -10.22 -37.60
C VAL A 54 -5.16 -9.99 -36.70
N LEU A 55 -3.98 -9.72 -37.28
CA LEU A 55 -2.78 -9.37 -36.50
C LEU A 55 -2.95 -8.05 -35.74
N VAL A 56 -3.57 -7.04 -36.35
CA VAL A 56 -3.84 -5.75 -35.69
C VAL A 56 -4.83 -5.91 -34.53
N MET A 57 -5.79 -6.85 -34.59
CA MET A 57 -6.74 -7.13 -33.50
C MET A 57 -6.06 -7.72 -32.24
N ILE A 58 -4.89 -8.34 -32.36
CA ILE A 58 -4.17 -8.92 -31.22
C ILE A 58 -3.74 -7.82 -30.24
N PHE A 59 -3.34 -6.64 -30.74
CA PHE A 59 -2.87 -5.53 -29.92
C PHE A 59 -3.92 -4.99 -28.93
N PRO A 60 -5.12 -4.56 -29.37
CA PRO A 60 -6.16 -4.11 -28.46
C PRO A 60 -6.66 -5.25 -27.57
N LEU A 61 -6.74 -6.49 -28.06
CA LEU A 61 -7.10 -7.64 -27.22
C LEU A 61 -6.11 -7.85 -26.07
N TYR A 62 -4.80 -7.82 -26.37
CA TYR A 62 -3.75 -7.84 -25.35
C TYR A 62 -3.89 -6.65 -24.38
N GLY A 63 -4.18 -5.46 -24.91
CA GLY A 63 -4.48 -4.26 -24.10
C GLY A 63 -5.61 -4.48 -23.10
N VAL A 64 -6.74 -5.06 -23.53
CA VAL A 64 -7.87 -5.41 -22.64
C VAL A 64 -7.40 -6.29 -21.49
N LEU A 65 -6.72 -7.41 -21.80
CA LEU A 65 -6.25 -8.36 -20.79
C LEU A 65 -5.25 -7.71 -19.84
N ARG A 66 -4.30 -6.93 -20.36
CA ARG A 66 -3.26 -6.26 -19.59
C ARG A 66 -3.84 -5.22 -18.64
N PHE A 67 -4.71 -4.34 -19.14
CA PHE A 67 -5.31 -3.27 -18.35
C PHE A 67 -6.33 -3.81 -17.35
N TYR A 68 -7.07 -4.87 -17.68
CA TYR A 68 -7.93 -5.55 -16.72
C TYR A 68 -7.13 -6.14 -15.55
N ARG A 69 -5.99 -6.80 -15.81
CA ARG A 69 -5.09 -7.28 -14.73
C ARG A 69 -4.58 -6.16 -13.84
N LEU A 70 -4.21 -5.02 -14.42
CA LEU A 70 -3.78 -3.83 -13.66
C LEU A 70 -4.92 -3.27 -12.81
N HIS A 71 -6.10 -3.09 -13.40
CA HIS A 71 -7.29 -2.65 -12.69
C HIS A 71 -7.54 -3.51 -11.45
N ARG A 72 -7.55 -4.84 -11.61
CA ARG A 72 -7.75 -5.79 -10.52
C ARG A 72 -6.67 -5.68 -9.43
N ALA A 73 -5.40 -5.53 -9.80
CA ALA A 73 -4.31 -5.36 -8.83
C ALA A 73 -4.47 -4.08 -7.99
N TYR A 74 -4.77 -2.94 -8.62
CA TYR A 74 -4.99 -1.68 -7.91
C TYR A 74 -6.27 -1.70 -7.06
N GLN A 75 -7.33 -2.33 -7.55
CA GLN A 75 -8.58 -2.51 -6.79
C GLN A 75 -8.37 -3.39 -5.56
N GLN A 76 -7.60 -4.47 -5.68
CA GLN A 76 -7.23 -5.33 -4.55
C GLN A 76 -6.43 -4.58 -3.49
N GLY A 77 -5.45 -3.76 -3.90
CA GLY A 77 -4.69 -2.92 -2.96
C GLY A 77 -5.62 -1.97 -2.19
N PHE A 78 -6.46 -1.23 -2.90
CA PHE A 78 -7.41 -0.28 -2.30
C PHE A 78 -8.36 -0.97 -1.30
N GLU A 79 -8.90 -2.13 -1.66
CA GLU A 79 -9.80 -2.88 -0.80
C GLU A 79 -9.08 -3.43 0.44
N GLY A 80 -7.78 -3.78 0.31
CA GLY A 80 -6.96 -4.20 1.44
C GLY A 80 -6.79 -3.09 2.47
N GLU A 81 -6.33 -1.92 2.05
CA GLU A 81 -6.15 -0.75 2.92
C GLU A 81 -7.47 -0.33 3.59
N LYS A 82 -8.57 -0.38 2.83
CA LYS A 82 -9.91 -0.09 3.35
C LYS A 82 -10.33 -1.09 4.43
N GLN A 83 -10.04 -2.38 4.25
CA GLN A 83 -10.34 -3.41 5.25
C GLN A 83 -9.53 -3.22 6.53
N VAL A 84 -8.23 -2.92 6.42
CA VAL A 84 -7.38 -2.62 7.58
C VAL A 84 -7.90 -1.40 8.33
N THR A 85 -8.20 -0.31 7.61
CA THR A 85 -8.79 0.91 8.19
C THR A 85 -10.08 0.58 8.94
N LYS A 86 -10.99 -0.20 8.33
CA LYS A 86 -12.27 -0.58 8.92
C LYS A 86 -12.09 -1.38 10.21
N VAL A 87 -11.19 -2.37 10.22
CA VAL A 87 -10.92 -3.20 11.40
C VAL A 87 -10.29 -2.40 12.53
N LEU A 88 -9.36 -1.49 12.22
CA LEU A 88 -8.77 -0.60 13.22
C LEU A 88 -9.82 0.34 13.82
N SER A 89 -10.63 0.99 12.97
CA SER A 89 -11.62 1.97 13.40
C SER A 89 -12.77 1.35 14.19
N SER A 90 -13.15 0.10 13.89
CA SER A 90 -14.26 -0.57 14.57
C SER A 90 -13.88 -1.17 15.93
N THR A 91 -12.58 -1.40 16.17
CA THR A 91 -12.13 -2.23 17.30
C THR A 91 -11.25 -1.48 18.29
N LEU A 92 -10.46 -0.49 17.85
CA LEU A 92 -9.59 0.28 18.75
C LEU A 92 -10.34 1.45 19.41
N SER A 93 -10.04 1.72 20.70
CA SER A 93 -10.61 2.84 21.46
C SER A 93 -10.21 4.20 20.90
N ASP A 94 -10.81 5.28 21.41
CA ASP A 94 -10.51 6.66 20.99
C ASP A 94 -9.15 7.18 21.46
N ASP A 95 -8.42 6.39 22.24
CA ASP A 95 -7.03 6.65 22.62
C ASP A 95 -6.04 6.35 21.48
N TYR A 96 -6.50 5.64 20.44
CA TYR A 96 -5.70 5.33 19.26
C TYR A 96 -6.01 6.27 18.09
N PHE A 97 -4.95 6.73 17.45
CA PHE A 97 -4.96 7.67 16.34
C PHE A 97 -4.49 6.95 15.07
N LEU A 98 -5.17 7.19 13.95
CA LEU A 98 -4.83 6.61 12.65
C LEU A 98 -4.52 7.70 11.64
N ILE A 99 -3.35 7.59 11.00
CA ILE A 99 -2.93 8.43 9.88
C ILE A 99 -2.72 7.53 8.67
N ASN A 100 -3.59 7.64 7.67
CA ASN A 100 -3.49 6.83 6.44
C ASN A 100 -2.69 7.56 5.35
N ASP A 101 -2.04 6.78 4.48
CA ASP A 101 -1.40 7.26 3.25
C ASP A 101 -0.37 8.38 3.51
N VAL A 102 0.55 8.14 4.44
CA VAL A 102 1.55 9.14 4.86
C VAL A 102 2.71 9.21 3.88
N GLN A 103 3.03 10.40 3.39
CA GLN A 103 4.19 10.63 2.53
C GLN A 103 5.26 11.43 3.29
N LEU A 104 6.40 10.81 3.60
CA LEU A 104 7.46 11.43 4.40
C LEU A 104 8.72 11.80 3.60
N VAL A 105 8.72 11.60 2.27
CA VAL A 105 9.87 11.90 1.41
C VAL A 105 9.41 12.61 0.14
N ALA A 106 9.99 13.78 -0.12
CA ALA A 106 9.71 14.59 -1.29
C ALA A 106 10.06 13.84 -2.60
N GLY A 107 9.19 13.98 -3.60
CA GLY A 107 9.42 13.43 -4.94
C GLY A 107 9.45 11.91 -5.06
N LYS A 108 9.31 11.15 -3.96
CA LYS A 108 9.25 9.68 -3.99
C LYS A 108 7.82 9.19 -3.76
N ARG A 109 7.39 8.22 -4.57
CA ARG A 109 6.17 7.42 -4.35
C ARG A 109 6.38 6.39 -3.24
N SER A 110 6.73 6.85 -2.04
CA SER A 110 6.88 5.99 -0.87
C SER A 110 5.85 6.38 0.16
N ASN A 111 4.63 5.92 -0.05
CA ASN A 111 3.54 6.14 0.87
C ASN A 111 3.56 5.04 1.94
N ILE A 112 3.22 5.42 3.16
CA ILE A 112 3.00 4.51 4.28
C ILE A 112 1.49 4.30 4.35
N ASP A 113 1.03 3.06 4.18
CA ASP A 113 -0.41 2.77 4.11
C ASP A 113 -1.13 3.25 5.38
N HIS A 114 -0.58 2.89 6.56
CA HIS A 114 -1.15 3.25 7.84
C HIS A 114 -0.07 3.49 8.91
N VAL A 115 -0.22 4.57 9.68
CA VAL A 115 0.47 4.77 10.95
C VAL A 115 -0.57 4.79 12.06
N VAL A 116 -0.48 3.86 13.00
CA VAL A 116 -1.31 3.81 14.20
C VAL A 116 -0.47 4.28 15.38
N LEU A 117 -0.95 5.28 16.10
CA LEU A 117 -0.34 5.76 17.34
C LEU A 117 -1.34 5.51 18.47
N GLY A 118 -0.88 5.01 19.61
CA GLY A 118 -1.73 4.84 20.77
C GLY A 118 -0.93 4.55 22.02
N PRO A 119 -1.62 4.28 23.15
CA PRO A 119 -0.95 4.10 24.44
C PRO A 119 0.13 3.02 24.39
N THR A 120 -0.07 1.98 23.59
CA THR A 120 0.77 0.79 23.51
C THR A 120 1.95 0.91 22.54
N GLY A 121 2.07 2.00 21.79
CA GLY A 121 3.20 2.28 20.90
C GLY A 121 2.79 2.85 19.55
N ILE A 122 3.72 2.80 18.59
CA ILE A 122 3.52 3.27 17.22
C ILE A 122 3.69 2.10 16.27
N PHE A 123 2.72 1.90 15.39
CA PHE A 123 2.70 0.78 14.45
C PHE A 123 2.64 1.31 13.03
N VAL A 124 3.62 0.92 12.23
CA VAL A 124 3.73 1.32 10.82
C VAL A 124 3.38 0.11 9.97
N LEU A 125 2.19 0.17 9.36
CA LEU A 125 1.59 -0.97 8.68
C LEU A 125 1.84 -0.89 7.17
N GLU A 126 2.26 -2.03 6.62
CA GLU A 126 2.27 -2.34 5.19
C GLU A 126 1.15 -3.34 4.91
N THR A 127 0.21 -2.99 4.03
CA THR A 127 -0.99 -3.78 3.79
C THR A 127 -0.87 -4.61 2.51
N LYS A 128 -1.13 -5.92 2.62
CA LYS A 128 -1.17 -6.84 1.47
C LYS A 128 -2.52 -7.55 1.40
N ASN A 129 -3.15 -7.58 0.23
CA ASN A 129 -4.47 -8.19 0.03
C ASN A 129 -4.44 -9.45 -0.86
N HIS A 130 -3.44 -10.30 -0.66
CA HIS A 130 -3.26 -11.53 -1.43
C HIS A 130 -4.01 -12.72 -0.83
N SER A 131 -4.62 -13.54 -1.66
CA SER A 131 -5.16 -14.86 -1.30
C SER A 131 -4.22 -15.99 -1.71
N GLY A 132 -4.42 -17.19 -1.17
CA GLY A 132 -3.61 -18.37 -1.47
C GLY A 132 -2.32 -18.40 -0.66
N LYS A 133 -1.39 -19.27 -1.06
CA LYS A 133 -0.19 -19.59 -0.30
C LYS A 133 0.88 -18.50 -0.40
N ILE A 134 1.34 -18.04 0.77
CA ILE A 134 2.47 -17.11 0.91
C ILE A 134 3.42 -17.65 1.96
N THR A 135 4.68 -17.78 1.60
CA THR A 135 5.72 -18.28 2.51
C THR A 135 6.72 -17.18 2.81
N CYS A 136 7.09 -17.05 4.09
CA CYS A 136 8.11 -16.14 4.58
C CYS A 136 9.21 -16.91 5.32
N TYR A 137 10.46 -16.67 4.93
CA TYR A 137 11.65 -17.16 5.62
C TYR A 137 12.64 -16.02 5.84
N GLY A 138 12.59 -15.39 7.01
CA GLY A 138 13.34 -14.18 7.29
C GLY A 138 12.88 -13.06 6.38
N ASP A 139 13.76 -12.54 5.53
CA ASP A 139 13.42 -11.52 4.54
C ASP A 139 13.13 -12.07 3.14
N SER A 140 13.14 -13.40 2.97
CA SER A 140 12.78 -14.04 1.70
C SER A 140 11.29 -14.35 1.67
N TRP A 141 10.64 -13.97 0.57
CA TRP A 141 9.20 -14.14 0.37
C TRP A 141 8.90 -14.85 -0.94
N THR A 142 7.86 -15.69 -0.94
CA THR A 142 7.35 -16.37 -2.15
C THR A 142 5.82 -16.23 -2.20
N GLY A 143 5.26 -16.14 -3.41
CA GLY A 143 3.83 -15.89 -3.61
C GLY A 143 3.42 -14.41 -3.50
N ILE A 144 4.40 -13.51 -3.43
CA ILE A 144 4.20 -12.06 -3.38
C ILE A 144 5.23 -11.36 -4.28
N GLY A 145 4.93 -10.15 -4.72
CA GLY A 145 5.84 -9.33 -5.52
C GLY A 145 6.96 -8.73 -4.67
N GLN A 146 6.80 -7.45 -4.32
CA GLN A 146 7.81 -6.75 -3.53
C GLN A 146 7.84 -7.25 -2.08
N ASN A 147 9.04 -7.24 -1.47
CA ASN A 147 9.26 -7.66 -0.10
C ASN A 147 8.56 -6.71 0.90
N PRO A 148 7.47 -7.16 1.56
CA PRO A 148 6.68 -6.30 2.42
C PRO A 148 7.39 -5.97 3.75
N SER A 149 8.20 -6.89 4.30
CA SER A 149 8.91 -6.64 5.56
C SER A 149 9.95 -5.53 5.41
N THR A 150 10.63 -5.49 4.27
CA THR A 150 11.55 -4.38 3.94
C THR A 150 10.80 -3.06 3.80
N GLN A 151 9.65 -3.03 3.10
CA GLN A 151 8.83 -1.82 2.96
C GLN A 151 8.39 -1.28 4.33
N ALA A 152 7.79 -2.13 5.16
CA ALA A 152 7.34 -1.79 6.49
C ALA A 152 8.49 -1.23 7.36
N ARG A 153 9.67 -1.87 7.34
CA ARG A 153 10.84 -1.39 8.11
C ARG A 153 11.37 -0.05 7.64
N VAL A 154 11.49 0.15 6.33
CA VAL A 154 11.99 1.42 5.78
C VAL A 154 11.00 2.53 6.15
N ASN A 155 9.69 2.26 6.06
CA ASN A 155 8.65 3.19 6.48
C ASN A 155 8.69 3.48 7.99
N ALA A 156 8.86 2.46 8.83
CA ALA A 156 9.04 2.62 10.28
C ALA A 156 10.28 3.46 10.61
N SER A 157 11.39 3.26 9.90
CA SER A 157 12.60 4.07 10.05
C SER A 157 12.38 5.54 9.66
N ARG A 158 11.51 5.82 8.69
CA ARG A 158 11.15 7.21 8.33
C ARG A 158 10.34 7.89 9.42
N VAL A 159 9.32 7.21 9.95
CA VAL A 159 8.52 7.71 11.09
C VAL A 159 9.42 7.96 12.30
N TYR A 160 10.34 7.02 12.59
CA TYR A 160 11.35 7.19 13.62
C TYR A 160 12.18 8.47 13.45
N LYS A 161 12.64 8.76 12.22
CA LYS A 161 13.43 9.97 11.94
C LYS A 161 12.63 11.25 12.15
N VAL A 162 11.36 11.26 11.78
CA VAL A 162 10.47 12.41 12.01
C VAL A 162 10.31 12.67 13.51
N ILE A 163 9.96 11.63 14.28
CA ILE A 163 9.77 11.75 15.73
C ILE A 163 11.08 12.14 16.41
N ARG A 164 12.21 11.55 16.01
CA ARG A 164 13.51 11.91 16.57
C ARG A 164 13.89 13.37 16.27
N ALA A 165 13.62 13.85 15.06
CA ALA A 165 13.94 15.23 14.66
C ALA A 165 13.06 16.27 15.38
N SER A 166 11.83 15.90 15.78
CA SER A 166 10.93 16.80 16.50
C SER A 166 11.41 17.22 17.89
N GLY A 167 12.34 16.48 18.49
CA GLY A 167 12.80 16.73 19.87
C GLY A 167 11.76 16.43 20.96
N ILE A 168 10.58 15.87 20.62
CA ILE A 168 9.52 15.54 21.61
C ILE A 168 10.05 14.63 22.73
N PHE A 169 10.93 13.68 22.39
CA PHE A 169 11.53 12.76 23.35
C PHE A 169 13.01 13.06 23.54
N VAL A 170 13.33 13.68 24.67
CA VAL A 170 14.71 14.05 25.03
C VAL A 170 15.49 12.85 25.58
N SER A 171 14.82 11.93 26.30
CA SER A 171 15.48 10.84 27.03
C SER A 171 15.28 9.45 26.43
N LYS A 172 14.07 9.14 25.91
CA LYS A 172 13.77 7.80 25.36
C LYS A 172 12.72 7.87 24.27
N LEU A 173 13.06 7.37 23.08
CA LEU A 173 12.15 7.31 21.95
C LEU A 173 11.11 6.19 22.12
N PRO A 174 9.89 6.40 21.60
CA PRO A 174 8.83 5.40 21.65
C PRO A 174 9.19 4.16 20.83
N TRP A 175 8.60 3.04 21.21
CA TRP A 175 8.67 1.83 20.40
C TRP A 175 7.91 2.03 19.08
N ILE A 176 8.58 1.78 17.96
CA ILE A 176 8.01 1.86 16.62
C ILE A 176 8.13 0.48 15.98
N GLN A 177 6.99 -0.18 15.78
CA GLN A 177 6.90 -1.52 15.23
C GLN A 177 6.51 -1.47 13.75
N ALA A 178 7.36 -2.02 12.89
CA ALA A 178 6.99 -2.31 11.51
C ALA A 178 6.07 -3.55 11.48
N VAL A 179 4.94 -3.47 10.79
CA VAL A 179 3.98 -4.57 10.69
C VAL A 179 3.59 -4.79 9.24
N VAL A 180 3.62 -6.03 8.79
CA VAL A 180 3.03 -6.47 7.53
C VAL A 180 1.68 -7.10 7.86
N VAL A 181 0.61 -6.59 7.28
CA VAL A 181 -0.75 -7.08 7.51
C VAL A 181 -1.30 -7.70 6.23
N PHE A 182 -1.73 -8.96 6.32
CA PHE A 182 -2.49 -9.60 5.26
C PHE A 182 -4.00 -9.43 5.47
N ALA A 183 -4.60 -8.55 4.66
CA ALA A 183 -6.02 -8.17 4.72
C ALA A 183 -6.95 -9.31 4.28
N ASN A 184 -6.53 -10.12 3.30
CA ASN A 184 -7.36 -11.17 2.73
C ASN A 184 -7.45 -12.38 3.67
N LYS A 185 -8.65 -12.72 4.14
CA LYS A 185 -8.87 -13.89 5.01
C LYS A 185 -8.55 -15.24 4.34
N LYS A 186 -8.52 -15.29 3.01
CA LYS A 186 -8.19 -16.49 2.22
C LYS A 186 -6.68 -16.67 2.03
N VAL A 187 -5.84 -15.95 2.78
CA VAL A 187 -4.39 -16.13 2.76
C VAL A 187 -3.98 -17.35 3.58
N GLU A 188 -3.19 -18.22 2.96
CA GLU A 188 -2.48 -19.32 3.60
C GLU A 188 -1.05 -18.84 3.89
N LEU A 189 -0.90 -18.14 5.01
CA LEU A 189 0.37 -17.55 5.42
C LEU A 189 1.21 -18.56 6.22
N GLU A 190 2.37 -18.93 5.69
CA GLU A 190 3.39 -19.75 6.36
C GLU A 190 4.61 -18.89 6.71
N VAL A 191 4.71 -18.43 7.96
CA VAL A 191 5.91 -17.73 8.47
C VAL A 191 6.84 -18.74 9.13
N ARG A 192 7.78 -19.29 8.36
CA ARG A 192 8.73 -20.31 8.85
C ARG A 192 9.84 -19.70 9.72
N LYS A 193 10.26 -18.49 9.35
CA LYS A 193 11.20 -17.66 10.13
C LYS A 193 10.72 -16.22 10.04
N ALA A 194 10.50 -15.58 11.18
CA ALA A 194 10.04 -14.20 11.20
C ALA A 194 11.09 -13.25 10.57
N PRO A 195 10.67 -12.23 9.81
CA PRO A 195 11.57 -11.20 9.33
C PRO A 195 12.17 -10.40 10.50
N SER A 196 13.42 -9.96 10.35
CA SER A 196 14.06 -9.11 11.35
C SER A 196 13.29 -7.81 11.52
N LYS A 197 12.99 -7.40 12.76
CA LYS A 197 12.37 -6.12 13.13
C LYS A 197 11.04 -5.80 12.40
N ALA A 198 10.32 -6.81 11.95
CA ALA A 198 8.98 -6.66 11.38
C ALA A 198 8.07 -7.77 11.89
N LYS A 199 6.85 -7.42 12.27
CA LYS A 199 5.81 -8.39 12.63
C LYS A 199 5.01 -8.72 11.37
N VAL A 200 4.64 -9.97 11.19
CA VAL A 200 3.75 -10.39 10.11
C VAL A 200 2.48 -10.92 10.72
N LEU A 201 1.34 -10.38 10.32
CA LEU A 201 0.03 -10.69 10.89
C LEU A 201 -1.01 -10.91 9.80
N LYS A 202 -1.97 -11.79 10.08
CA LYS A 202 -3.27 -11.77 9.41
C LYS A 202 -4.12 -10.65 9.99
N ILE A 203 -5.07 -10.13 9.22
CA ILE A 203 -5.95 -9.03 9.67
C ILE A 203 -6.68 -9.32 10.98
N VAL A 204 -7.02 -10.58 11.24
CA VAL A 204 -7.73 -11.02 12.45
C VAL A 204 -6.87 -10.94 13.71
N GLU A 205 -5.55 -10.87 13.57
CA GLU A 205 -4.58 -10.81 14.67
C GLU A 205 -4.18 -9.35 14.98
N LEU A 206 -4.48 -8.41 14.08
CA LEU A 206 -3.92 -7.06 14.08
C LEU A 206 -4.26 -6.27 15.34
N THR A 207 -5.54 -6.18 15.70
CA THR A 207 -5.99 -5.33 16.81
C THR A 207 -5.53 -5.89 18.14
N ASN A 208 -5.61 -7.21 18.33
CA ASN A 208 -5.12 -7.89 19.52
C ASN A 208 -3.62 -7.61 19.71
N TYR A 209 -2.82 -7.74 18.64
CA TYR A 209 -1.39 -7.43 18.68
C TYR A 209 -1.13 -5.98 19.08
N ILE A 210 -1.82 -5.01 18.47
CA ILE A 210 -1.67 -3.59 18.79
C ILE A 210 -1.98 -3.31 20.28
N THR A 211 -3.02 -3.93 20.84
CA THR A 211 -3.47 -3.67 22.22
C THR A 211 -2.66 -4.36 23.32
N GLN A 212 -1.92 -5.42 22.99
CA GLN A 212 -1.17 -6.20 23.99
C GLN A 212 0.24 -5.66 24.27
N GLU A 213 0.74 -4.73 23.45
CA GLU A 213 2.06 -4.13 23.64
C GLU A 213 2.10 -3.24 24.89
N THR A 214 3.21 -3.27 25.63
CA THR A 214 3.29 -2.72 27.00
C THR A 214 3.87 -1.30 27.09
N THR A 215 4.10 -0.64 25.94
CA THR A 215 4.47 0.79 25.96
C THR A 215 3.37 1.59 26.65
N ARG A 216 3.72 2.68 27.32
CA ARG A 216 2.78 3.60 27.96
C ARG A 216 3.06 5.02 27.48
N LEU A 217 2.55 5.35 26.31
CA LEU A 217 2.56 6.71 25.78
C LEU A 217 1.38 7.49 26.35
N SER A 218 1.64 8.71 26.82
CA SER A 218 0.61 9.64 27.25
C SER A 218 -0.18 10.18 26.06
N ALA A 219 -1.41 10.62 26.31
CA ALA A 219 -2.25 11.24 25.28
C ALA A 219 -1.57 12.46 24.62
N GLN A 220 -0.83 13.25 25.41
CA GLN A 220 -0.10 14.43 24.93
C GLN A 220 1.04 14.04 23.98
N GLU A 221 1.82 13.02 24.32
CA GLU A 221 2.88 12.50 23.43
C GLU A 221 2.30 11.98 22.12
N ILE A 222 1.21 11.21 22.18
CA ILE A 222 0.51 10.69 20.99
C ILE A 222 0.04 11.83 20.10
N GLU A 223 -0.54 12.88 20.68
CA GLU A 223 -1.03 14.03 19.93
C GLU A 223 0.12 14.82 19.27
N LEU A 224 1.20 15.10 20.00
CA LEU A 224 2.37 15.81 19.48
C LEU A 224 3.02 15.05 18.33
N MET A 225 3.27 13.74 18.50
CA MET A 225 3.84 12.92 17.43
C MET A 225 2.95 12.84 16.21
N SER A 226 1.64 12.75 16.42
CA SER A 226 0.68 12.72 15.32
C SER A 226 0.71 14.01 14.51
N LYS A 227 0.80 15.17 15.20
CA LYS A 227 0.96 16.49 14.55
C LYS A 227 2.26 16.56 13.75
N GLU A 228 3.38 16.10 14.30
CA GLU A 228 4.67 16.12 13.58
C GLU A 228 4.66 15.26 12.32
N ILE A 229 4.05 14.07 12.38
CA ILE A 229 3.90 13.21 11.20
C ILE A 229 3.03 13.86 10.13
N LEU A 230 1.94 14.52 10.53
CA LEU A 230 1.05 15.26 9.61
C LEU A 230 1.75 16.48 9.00
N ASN A 231 2.42 17.30 9.81
CA ASN A 231 3.17 18.46 9.34
C ASN A 231 4.23 18.04 8.31
N MET A 232 4.98 16.97 8.59
CA MET A 232 5.98 16.45 7.65
C MET A 232 5.34 15.95 6.35
N HIS A 233 4.15 15.38 6.42
CA HIS A 233 3.40 14.97 5.25
C HIS A 233 2.97 16.16 4.38
N GLU A 234 2.42 17.21 5.00
CA GLU A 234 1.94 18.42 4.32
C GLU A 234 3.08 19.23 3.70
N CYS A 235 4.23 19.32 4.37
CA CYS A 235 5.43 19.99 3.87
C CYS A 235 6.15 19.23 2.73
N GLY A 236 5.61 18.09 2.28
CA GLY A 236 6.17 17.31 1.17
C GLY A 236 7.31 16.38 1.58
N GLY A 237 7.55 16.15 2.87
CA GLY A 237 8.53 15.20 3.39
C GLY A 237 9.95 15.74 3.55
N LEU A 238 10.83 14.92 4.14
CA LEU A 238 12.22 15.27 4.35
C LEU A 238 12.95 15.41 3.01
N ASN A 239 13.70 16.51 2.84
CA ASN A 239 14.79 16.59 1.87
C ASN A 239 15.89 15.63 2.32
N PHE A 240 15.77 14.36 1.94
CA PHE A 240 16.73 13.34 2.34
C PHE A 240 18.04 13.52 1.57
N ASN A 241 18.94 14.36 2.10
CA ASN A 241 20.33 14.43 1.66
C ASN A 241 21.12 13.34 2.42
N PRO A 242 21.67 12.31 1.77
CA PRO A 242 22.29 11.17 2.44
C PRO A 242 23.58 11.49 3.24
N THR A 243 24.04 12.74 3.26
CA THR A 243 25.32 13.16 3.85
C THR A 243 25.27 13.60 5.31
N ASN A 244 24.11 13.82 5.93
CA ASN A 244 24.04 14.18 7.35
C ASN A 244 23.79 12.95 8.23
N GLN A 245 24.76 12.04 8.29
CA GLN A 245 25.01 11.27 9.51
C GLN A 245 25.89 12.14 10.42
N PRO A 246 25.57 12.34 11.71
CA PRO A 246 26.54 12.92 12.61
C PRO A 246 27.74 11.98 12.65
N THR A 247 28.87 12.44 12.13
CA THR A 247 30.17 11.88 12.42
C THR A 247 30.26 11.74 13.93
N LYS A 248 30.49 10.51 14.39
CA LYS A 248 30.91 10.26 15.77
C LYS A 248 32.17 11.08 15.97
N THR A 249 32.08 12.14 16.77
CA THR A 249 33.26 12.72 17.41
C THR A 249 33.69 11.74 18.48
N GLU A 250 34.85 11.13 18.25
CA GLU A 250 35.68 10.49 19.27
C GLU A 250 36.10 11.48 20.36
#